data_AF-A0A3D1ZCD3-F1
#
_entry.id   AF-A0A3D1ZCD3-F1
#
_cell.length_a   1.000
_cell.length_b   1.000
_cell.length_c   1.000
_cell.angle_alpha   90.00
_cell.angle_beta   90.00
_cell.angle_gamma   90.00
#
_symmetry.space_group_name_H-M   'P 1'
#
loop_
_entity.id
_entity.type
_entity.pdbx_description
1 polymer ?
#
loop_
_entity_poly.entity_id
_entity_poly.type
_entity_poly.pdbx_seq_one_letter_code
_entity_poly.pdbx_strand_id
1 'polypeptide(L)'
;MTLPDRMRIRTVGNQIRLIKEHLEAMQRDAHGLEYPRWKSEVDDIWKHIFTEINHMKPTSQRHALDSIKELWTTYITHYNVGLN
;
A
#
# COMPACT_ATOMS: atom_id res chain seq x y z
N MET A 1 -11.36 -8.03 18.16
CA MET A 1 -11.22 -6.97 17.13
C MET A 1 -12.19 -5.83 17.45
N THR A 2 -11.70 -4.61 17.61
CA THR A 2 -12.52 -3.44 18.03
C THR A 2 -13.25 -2.80 16.84
N LEU A 3 -14.18 -1.87 17.10
CA LEU A 3 -14.84 -1.09 16.03
C LEU A 3 -13.85 -0.20 15.27
N PRO A 4 -12.94 0.55 15.92
CA PRO A 4 -11.85 1.24 15.24
C PRO A 4 -11.04 0.31 14.34
N ASP A 5 -10.58 -0.83 14.86
CA ASP A 5 -9.77 -1.79 14.06
C ASP A 5 -10.51 -2.26 12.80
N ARG A 6 -11.83 -2.52 12.89
CA ARG A 6 -12.64 -2.91 11.73
C ARG A 6 -12.67 -1.82 10.65
N MET A 7 -12.79 -0.55 11.05
CA MET A 7 -12.75 0.56 10.10
C MET A 7 -11.37 0.68 9.46
N ARG A 8 -10.30 0.56 10.24
CA ARG A 8 -8.92 0.60 9.73
C ARG A 8 -8.65 -0.52 8.73
N ILE A 9 -9.12 -1.75 9.01
CA ILE A 9 -8.98 -2.89 8.09
C ILE A 9 -9.70 -2.61 6.76
N ARG A 10 -10.89 -1.99 6.81
CA ARG A 10 -11.61 -1.58 5.58
C ARG A 10 -10.82 -0.52 4.80
N THR A 11 -10.27 0.48 5.50
CA THR A 11 -9.41 1.51 4.89
C THR A 11 -8.20 0.89 4.20
N VAL A 12 -7.46 0.01 4.89
CA VAL A 12 -6.33 -0.74 4.31
C VAL A 12 -6.75 -1.53 3.08
N GLY A 13 -7.90 -2.24 3.14
CA GLY A 13 -8.44 -2.98 2.00
C GLY A 13 -8.74 -2.10 0.77
N ASN A 14 -9.27 -0.91 0.98
CA ASN A 14 -9.53 0.05 -0.12
C ASN A 14 -8.22 0.60 -0.69
N GLN A 15 -7.24 0.90 0.16
CA GLN A 15 -5.94 1.40 -0.26
C GLN A 15 -5.13 0.37 -1.04
N ILE A 16 -5.22 -0.91 -0.66
CA ILE A 16 -4.65 -2.02 -1.44
C ILE A 16 -5.21 -2.04 -2.87
N ARG A 17 -6.52 -1.81 -3.05
CA ARG A 17 -7.13 -1.77 -4.39
C ARG A 17 -6.60 -0.61 -5.21
N LEU A 18 -6.53 0.58 -4.61
CA LEU A 18 -6.01 1.77 -5.27
C LEU A 18 -4.54 1.60 -5.68
N ILE A 19 -3.71 1.01 -4.82
CA ILE A 19 -2.32 0.68 -5.19
C ILE A 19 -2.28 -0.22 -6.41
N LYS A 20 -3.09 -1.28 -6.46
CA LYS A 20 -3.12 -2.19 -7.62
C LYS A 20 -3.46 -1.47 -8.91
N GLU A 21 -4.45 -0.58 -8.88
CA GLU A 21 -4.82 0.24 -10.04
C GLU A 21 -3.66 1.14 -10.53
N HIS A 22 -2.97 1.81 -9.60
CA HIS A 22 -1.79 2.61 -9.93
C HIS A 22 -0.64 1.76 -10.49
N LEU A 23 -0.36 0.60 -9.89
CA LEU A 23 0.70 -0.29 -10.38
C LEU A 23 0.42 -0.79 -11.79
N GLU A 24 -0.84 -1.13 -12.10
CA GLU A 24 -1.21 -1.50 -13.47
C GLU A 24 -1.01 -0.33 -14.45
N ALA A 25 -1.35 0.89 -14.06
CA ALA A 25 -1.11 2.08 -14.89
C ALA A 25 0.40 2.32 -15.12
N MET A 26 1.20 2.22 -14.05
CA MET A 26 2.66 2.36 -14.11
C MET A 26 3.31 1.27 -14.97
N GLN A 27 2.79 0.04 -14.95
CA GLN A 27 3.28 -1.03 -15.82
C GLN A 27 2.95 -0.80 -17.30
N ARG A 28 1.75 -0.26 -17.59
CA ARG A 28 1.33 0.07 -18.95
C ARG A 28 2.13 1.24 -19.54
N ASP A 29 2.54 2.20 -18.71
CA ASP A 29 3.24 3.41 -19.14
C ASP A 29 4.49 3.70 -18.28
N ALA A 30 5.45 2.77 -18.32
CA ALA A 30 6.66 2.81 -17.49
C ALA A 30 7.60 3.99 -17.79
N HIS A 31 7.50 4.58 -18.98
CA HIS A 31 8.27 5.76 -19.40
C HIS A 31 7.40 7.01 -19.56
N GLY A 32 6.15 6.94 -19.09
CA GLY A 32 5.21 8.04 -19.13
C GLY A 32 5.63 9.21 -18.25
N LEU A 33 5.23 10.41 -18.67
CA LEU A 33 5.46 11.64 -17.89
C LEU A 33 4.75 11.60 -16.53
N GLU A 34 3.67 10.81 -16.41
CA GLU A 34 2.91 10.64 -15.18
C GLU A 34 3.51 9.58 -14.23
N TYR A 35 4.47 8.77 -14.67
CA TYR A 35 5.06 7.71 -13.86
C TYR A 35 5.60 8.20 -12.50
N PRO A 36 6.39 9.29 -12.42
CA PRO A 36 6.89 9.80 -11.13
C PRO A 36 5.76 10.21 -10.18
N ARG A 37 4.68 10.77 -10.72
CA ARG A 37 3.51 11.19 -9.95
C ARG A 37 2.79 9.97 -9.37
N TRP A 38 2.49 8.97 -10.18
CA TRP A 38 1.85 7.75 -9.70
C TRP A 38 2.71 7.02 -8.68
N LYS A 39 4.04 6.99 -8.89
CA LYS A 39 4.95 6.42 -7.88
C LYS A 39 4.81 7.16 -6.55
N SER A 40 4.83 8.49 -6.54
CA SER A 40 4.67 9.29 -5.33
C SER A 40 3.32 9.04 -4.66
N GLU A 41 2.23 8.94 -5.43
CA GLU A 41 0.90 8.64 -4.91
C GLU A 41 0.87 7.26 -4.23
N VAL A 42 1.50 6.24 -4.84
CA VAL A 42 1.62 4.90 -4.24
C VAL A 42 2.47 4.92 -2.97
N ASP A 43 3.58 5.66 -2.95
CA ASP A 43 4.42 5.82 -1.75
C ASP A 43 3.62 6.43 -0.58
N ASP A 44 2.80 7.44 -0.85
CA ASP A 44 1.98 8.08 0.19
C ASP A 44 0.84 7.18 0.68
N ILE A 45 0.23 6.39 -0.21
CA ILE A 45 -0.76 5.39 0.18
C ILE A 45 -0.11 4.33 1.09
N TRP A 46 1.10 3.87 0.79
CA TRP A 46 1.82 2.93 1.66
C TRP A 46 2.09 3.50 3.05
N LYS A 47 2.56 4.75 3.14
CA LYS A 47 2.75 5.43 4.44
C LYS A 47 1.45 5.45 5.24
N HIS A 48 0.33 5.73 4.59
CA HIS A 48 -0.97 5.73 5.24
C HIS A 48 -1.40 4.32 5.70
N ILE A 49 -1.22 3.29 4.86
CA ILE A 49 -1.51 1.89 5.24
C ILE A 49 -0.76 1.52 6.52
N PHE A 50 0.55 1.76 6.58
CA PHE A 50 1.34 1.46 7.77
C PHE A 50 0.90 2.28 8.99
N THR A 51 0.52 3.53 8.79
CA THR A 51 -0.05 4.38 9.85
C THR A 51 -1.33 3.78 10.42
N GLU A 52 -2.26 3.34 9.56
CA GLU A 52 -3.51 2.70 10.00
C GLU A 52 -3.25 1.39 10.74
N ILE A 53 -2.33 0.56 10.23
CA ILE A 53 -1.93 -0.71 10.85
C ILE A 53 -1.33 -0.48 12.24
N ASN A 54 -0.47 0.53 12.41
CA ASN A 54 0.17 0.84 13.69
C ASN A 54 -0.83 1.29 14.77
N HIS A 55 -1.99 1.82 14.38
CA HIS A 55 -3.06 2.17 15.30
C HIS A 55 -3.98 1.00 15.69
N MET A 56 -3.78 -0.19 15.14
CA MET A 56 -4.60 -1.36 15.45
C MET A 56 -4.11 -2.10 16.69
N LYS A 57 -5.01 -2.86 17.32
CA LYS A 57 -4.61 -3.84 18.34
C LYS A 57 -3.76 -4.98 17.74
N PRO A 58 -2.86 -5.62 18.50
CA PRO A 58 -1.89 -6.59 17.97
C PRO A 58 -2.48 -7.72 17.10
N THR A 59 -3.66 -8.23 17.46
CA THR A 59 -4.34 -9.29 16.67
C THR A 59 -4.81 -8.80 15.30
N SER A 60 -5.38 -7.60 15.23
CA SER A 60 -5.80 -6.96 13.98
C SER A 60 -4.60 -6.45 13.18
N GLN A 61 -3.58 -5.94 13.86
CA GLN A 61 -2.33 -5.51 13.25
C GLN A 61 -1.66 -6.66 12.49
N ARG A 62 -1.54 -7.84 13.12
CA ARG A 62 -0.97 -9.03 12.49
C ARG A 62 -1.75 -9.43 11.23
N HIS A 63 -3.08 -9.50 11.33
CA HIS A 63 -3.93 -9.82 10.20
C HIS A 63 -3.78 -8.81 9.05
N ALA A 64 -3.69 -7.51 9.35
CA ALA A 64 -3.50 -6.48 8.34
C ALA A 64 -2.11 -6.56 7.69
N LEU A 65 -1.05 -6.79 8.46
CA LEU A 65 0.31 -7.02 7.96
C LEU A 65 0.37 -8.23 7.03
N ASP A 66 -0.26 -9.35 7.41
CA ASP A 66 -0.33 -10.54 6.58
C ASP A 66 -1.04 -10.24 5.24
N SER A 67 -2.09 -9.41 5.25
CA SER A 67 -2.85 -9.06 4.05
C SER A 67 -2.10 -8.16 3.06
N ILE A 68 -1.14 -7.35 3.51
CA ILE A 68 -0.36 -6.45 2.64
C ILE A 68 0.97 -7.06 2.19
N LYS A 69 1.42 -8.14 2.84
CA LYS A 69 2.79 -8.65 2.73
C LYS A 69 3.26 -8.88 1.30
N GLU A 70 2.46 -9.60 0.51
CA GLU A 70 2.80 -9.94 -0.87
C GLU A 70 2.92 -8.68 -1.73
N LEU A 71 1.86 -7.85 -1.74
CA LEU A 71 1.83 -6.62 -2.54
C LEU A 71 2.93 -5.63 -2.15
N TRP A 72 3.20 -5.49 -0.85
CA TRP A 72 4.31 -4.67 -0.35
C TRP A 72 5.66 -5.18 -0.85
N THR A 73 5.90 -6.50 -0.77
CA THR A 73 7.15 -7.13 -1.21
C THR A 73 7.35 -6.93 -2.73
N THR A 74 6.29 -7.13 -3.52
CA THR A 74 6.31 -6.84 -4.97
C THR A 74 6.62 -5.36 -5.22
N TYR A 75 5.98 -4.46 -4.48
CA TYR A 75 6.17 -3.02 -4.64
C TYR A 75 7.64 -2.62 -4.41
N ILE A 76 8.20 -2.98 -3.26
CA ILE A 76 9.59 -2.60 -2.92
C ILE A 76 10.61 -3.27 -3.84
N THR A 77 10.35 -4.47 -4.34
CA THR A 77 11.27 -5.19 -5.22
C THR A 77 11.36 -4.56 -6.60
N HIS A 78 10.22 -4.11 -7.14
CA HIS A 78 10.13 -3.68 -8.54
C HIS A 78 10.07 -2.16 -8.73
N TYR A 79 9.64 -1.41 -7.71
CA TYR A 79 9.36 0.03 -7.84
C TYR A 79 10.13 0.90 -6.85
N ASN A 80 10.81 0.31 -5.86
CA ASN A 80 11.69 1.03 -4.93
C ASN A 80 13.18 0.95 -5.33
N VAL A 81 13.45 0.61 -6.60
CA VAL A 81 14.81 0.60 -7.17
C VAL A 81 15.25 2.06 -7.39
N GLY A 82 15.80 2.69 -6.35
CA GLY A 82 16.24 4.09 -6.42
C GLY A 82 16.59 4.78 -5.10
N LEU A 83 16.53 4.10 -3.95
CA LEU A 83 17.03 4.61 -2.66
C LEU A 83 18.36 3.93 -2.27
N ASN A 84 19.35 4.00 -3.16
CA ASN A 84 20.77 3.81 -2.82
C ASN A 84 21.54 5.07 -3.21
#